data_AF-A0A957J8C3-F1
#
_entry.id   AF-A0A957J8C3-F1
#
_cell.length_a   1.000
_cell.length_b   1.000
_cell.length_c   1.000
_cell.angle_alpha   90.00
_cell.angle_beta   90.00
_cell.angle_gamma   90.00
#
_symmetry.space_group_name_H-M   'P 1'
#
loop_
_entity.id
_entity.type
_entity.pdbx_description
1 polymer ?
#
loop_
_entity_poly.entity_id
_entity_poly.type
_entity_poly.pdbx_seq_one_letter_code
_entity_poly.pdbx_strand_id
1 'polypeptide(L)'
;MEFTSQQTERYAKLRRLNQMQALDPIDFERYVGWLYARDGYSVSETVTSGDEGVDLILTNRLGRKIIVQCKRYAGNVGQPVVRDLYGAMMHTAAKEAHLVTSGRISRQAEEWAAGKPIKLVDGHDLVAWANQHRRDEMESGGRNWLRWLIGGSVALALLVCVGAVAIFYYTWQGRNTAVLPPAPTLIANPSTPTSPSATTPALAPTVTLPGSNQGNIAAGALTTADIAVPRLPVPPTLDGNLSEWGERPAVAIPFVTENNGWDGTMDLTAVWWLGWDDNNLYIAVNVADDRHVQSRETKFAYLGDSLEIQLDTDRAGDFAARVSPDDFQYVISPGNFAGLPAEAFRFQGNDENWPVDAPGTAVRVAARQNDQGYTLEAVIPWADMNMAPSAGMVLGAALSNNDIDNPASGTQELMLSHVATRKWRDPTSWGTLTLEP
;
A
#
# COMPACT_ATOMS: atom_id res chain seq x y z
N MET A 1 -17.91 -8.78 -4.47
CA MET A 1 -17.17 -9.03 -3.22
C MET A 1 -18.11 -9.77 -2.31
N GLU A 2 -17.70 -10.91 -1.78
CA GLU A 2 -18.49 -11.69 -0.81
C GLU A 2 -17.84 -11.56 0.57
N PHE A 3 -18.66 -11.33 1.59
CA PHE A 3 -18.19 -11.21 2.97
C PHE A 3 -18.65 -12.42 3.77
N THR A 4 -17.72 -13.06 4.46
CA THR A 4 -18.06 -14.14 5.39
C THR A 4 -18.87 -13.60 6.57
N SER A 5 -19.61 -14.47 7.26
CA SER A 5 -20.34 -14.09 8.48
C SER A 5 -19.40 -13.56 9.57
N GLN A 6 -18.19 -14.14 9.68
CA GLN A 6 -17.17 -13.70 10.63
C GLN A 6 -16.65 -12.29 10.31
N GLN A 7 -16.38 -11.99 9.03
CA GLN A 7 -15.97 -10.65 8.60
C GLN A 7 -17.08 -9.62 8.82
N THR A 8 -18.32 -9.98 8.50
CA THR A 8 -19.49 -9.11 8.73
C THR A 8 -19.63 -8.76 10.21
N GLU A 9 -19.49 -9.74 11.11
CA GLU A 9 -19.55 -9.49 12.55
C GLU A 9 -18.37 -8.64 13.05
N ARG A 10 -17.15 -8.88 12.53
CA ARG A 10 -15.97 -8.07 12.83
C ARG A 10 -16.17 -6.61 12.42
N TYR A 11 -16.56 -6.37 11.17
CA TYR A 11 -16.76 -5.02 10.63
C TYR A 11 -17.96 -4.31 11.28
N ALA A 12 -19.00 -5.03 11.68
CA ALA A 12 -20.10 -4.47 12.45
C ALA A 12 -19.69 -3.94 13.84
N LYS A 13 -18.55 -4.38 14.39
CA LYS A 13 -18.03 -3.89 15.68
C LYS A 13 -17.15 -2.64 15.54
N LEU A 14 -16.68 -2.32 14.33
CA LEU A 14 -15.84 -1.15 14.07
C LEU A 14 -16.74 0.10 13.99
N ARG A 15 -16.65 0.95 15.02
CA ARG A 15 -17.56 2.10 15.20
C ARG A 15 -16.86 3.37 15.63
N ARG A 16 -15.57 3.30 15.95
CA ARG A 16 -14.73 4.42 16.37
C ARG A 16 -13.58 4.61 15.39
N LEU A 17 -13.16 5.86 15.24
CA LEU A 17 -12.11 6.22 14.28
C LEU A 17 -10.80 5.48 14.52
N ASN A 18 -10.37 5.36 15.78
CA ASN A 18 -9.15 4.67 16.15
C ASN A 18 -9.17 3.17 15.77
N GLN A 19 -10.33 2.52 15.80
CA GLN A 19 -10.48 1.13 15.36
C GLN A 19 -10.34 1.00 13.84
N MET A 20 -10.86 1.97 13.10
CA MET A 20 -10.75 2.02 11.63
C MET A 20 -9.31 2.34 11.20
N GLN A 21 -8.62 3.20 11.93
CA GLN A 21 -7.20 3.52 11.72
C GLN A 21 -6.26 2.35 12.08
N ALA A 22 -6.70 1.46 12.98
CA ALA A 22 -5.94 0.28 13.38
C ALA A 22 -6.08 -0.92 12.42
N LEU A 23 -6.98 -0.83 11.43
CA LEU A 23 -7.02 -1.82 10.34
C LEU A 23 -5.77 -1.67 9.47
N ASP A 24 -5.27 -2.75 8.87
CA ASP A 24 -4.35 -2.63 7.75
C ASP A 24 -5.06 -1.99 6.53
N PRO A 25 -4.32 -1.46 5.54
CA PRO A 25 -4.92 -0.78 4.38
C PRO A 25 -5.93 -1.65 3.61
N ILE A 26 -5.64 -2.93 3.40
CA ILE A 26 -6.51 -3.86 2.66
C ILE A 26 -7.78 -4.14 3.47
N ASP A 27 -7.64 -4.39 4.78
CA ASP A 27 -8.81 -4.55 5.64
C ASP A 27 -9.64 -3.26 5.74
N PHE A 28 -9.02 -2.09 5.64
CA PHE A 28 -9.73 -0.81 5.59
C PHE A 28 -10.53 -0.66 4.28
N GLU A 29 -9.94 -0.97 3.13
CA GLU A 29 -10.63 -1.01 1.85
C GLU A 29 -11.80 -2.00 1.86
N ARG A 30 -11.57 -3.20 2.40
CA ARG A 30 -12.62 -4.22 2.56
C ARG A 30 -13.71 -3.78 3.52
N TYR A 31 -13.35 -3.08 4.60
CA TYR A 31 -14.31 -2.49 5.52
C TYR A 31 -15.17 -1.41 4.84
N VAL A 32 -14.57 -0.54 4.03
CA VAL A 32 -15.29 0.46 3.23
C VAL A 32 -16.16 -0.22 2.17
N GLY A 33 -15.65 -1.26 1.50
CA GLY A 33 -16.40 -2.10 0.58
C GLY A 33 -17.59 -2.78 1.25
N TRP A 34 -17.44 -3.24 2.49
CA TRP A 34 -18.51 -3.81 3.29
C TRP A 34 -19.59 -2.77 3.62
N LEU A 35 -19.21 -1.54 3.97
CA LEU A 35 -20.17 -0.44 4.19
C LEU A 35 -20.98 -0.12 2.92
N TYR A 36 -20.34 -0.11 1.76
CA TYR A 36 -21.04 0.07 0.48
C TYR A 36 -21.96 -1.11 0.14
N ALA A 37 -21.49 -2.35 0.34
CA ALA A 37 -22.30 -3.55 0.10
C ALA A 37 -23.53 -3.57 1.00
N ARG A 38 -23.36 -3.22 2.29
CA ARG A 38 -24.44 -3.04 3.27
C ARG A 38 -25.48 -2.03 2.80
N ASP A 39 -25.04 -0.93 2.19
CA ASP A 39 -25.92 0.12 1.68
C ASP A 39 -26.53 -0.22 0.30
N GLY A 40 -26.27 -1.43 -0.22
CA GLY A 40 -26.90 -2.00 -1.41
C GLY A 40 -26.21 -1.65 -2.72
N TYR A 41 -24.91 -1.35 -2.69
CA TYR A 41 -24.06 -1.28 -3.87
C TYR A 41 -23.52 -2.68 -4.22
N SER A 42 -23.36 -2.96 -5.51
CA SER A 42 -22.52 -4.08 -5.92
C SER A 42 -21.07 -3.63 -5.89
N VAL A 43 -20.21 -4.39 -5.19
CA VAL A 43 -18.81 -4.01 -4.93
C VAL A 43 -17.88 -5.04 -5.56
N SER A 44 -16.91 -4.58 -6.33
CA SER A 44 -15.79 -5.38 -6.84
C SER A 44 -14.46 -4.75 -6.42
N GLU A 45 -13.56 -5.59 -5.91
CA GLU A 45 -12.13 -5.26 -5.77
C GLU A 45 -11.53 -5.10 -7.18
N THR A 46 -10.63 -4.15 -7.35
CA THR A 46 -9.78 -4.07 -8.54
C THR A 46 -8.70 -5.16 -8.44
N VAL A 47 -8.51 -5.95 -9.50
CA VAL A 47 -7.50 -7.01 -9.52
C VAL A 47 -6.16 -6.35 -9.85
N THR A 48 -5.35 -6.14 -8.81
CA THR A 48 -3.94 -5.75 -8.75
C THR A 48 -3.26 -5.17 -10.02
N SER A 49 -2.68 -3.98 -9.79
CA SER A 49 -1.63 -3.28 -10.56
C SER A 49 -2.03 -2.67 -11.91
N GLY A 50 -2.35 -1.37 -11.90
CA GLY A 50 -2.52 -0.54 -13.09
C GLY A 50 -3.49 0.63 -12.90
N ASP A 51 -4.35 0.55 -11.88
CA ASP A 51 -5.58 1.33 -11.84
C ASP A 51 -5.42 2.66 -11.09
N GLU A 52 -4.40 3.48 -11.37
CA GLU A 52 -4.31 4.91 -10.98
C GLU A 52 -4.72 5.28 -9.51
N GLY A 53 -4.65 4.34 -8.57
CA GLY A 53 -5.10 4.49 -7.17
C GLY A 53 -6.59 4.23 -6.88
N VAL A 54 -7.30 3.44 -7.69
CA VAL A 54 -8.69 2.99 -7.44
C VAL A 54 -8.70 1.65 -6.72
N ASP A 55 -9.28 1.62 -5.52
CA ASP A 55 -9.29 0.44 -4.66
C ASP A 55 -10.59 -0.37 -4.79
N LEU A 56 -11.72 0.28 -5.09
CA LEU A 56 -12.99 -0.39 -5.33
C LEU A 56 -13.70 0.17 -6.56
N ILE A 57 -14.38 -0.73 -7.28
CA ILE A 57 -15.36 -0.35 -8.30
C ILE A 57 -16.74 -0.73 -7.76
N LEU A 58 -17.65 0.24 -7.74
CA LEU A 58 -19.04 0.05 -7.34
C LEU A 58 -19.95 0.15 -8.55
N THR A 59 -21.05 -0.59 -8.49
CA THR A 59 -22.21 -0.38 -9.34
C THR A 59 -23.42 -0.08 -8.46
N ASN A 60 -24.01 1.10 -8.63
CA ASN A 60 -25.21 1.48 -7.90
C ASN A 60 -26.46 0.77 -8.47
N ARG A 61 -27.61 0.90 -7.80
CA ARG A 61 -28.88 0.27 -8.23
C ARG A 61 -29.37 0.70 -9.63
N LEU A 62 -28.86 1.82 -10.15
CA LEU A 62 -29.17 2.34 -11.48
C LEU A 62 -28.15 1.88 -12.54
N GLY A 63 -27.22 0.99 -12.19
CA GLY A 63 -26.19 0.48 -13.09
C GLY A 63 -25.03 1.46 -13.35
N ARG A 64 -24.89 2.54 -12.57
CA ARG A 64 -23.80 3.50 -12.75
C ARG A 64 -22.52 2.99 -12.08
N LYS A 65 -21.43 3.01 -12.85
CA LYS A 65 -20.07 2.73 -12.37
C LYS A 65 -19.54 3.90 -11.56
N ILE A 66 -19.05 3.59 -10.36
CA ILE A 66 -18.42 4.52 -9.43
C ILE A 66 -17.06 3.94 -9.07
N ILE A 67 -16.03 4.75 -9.02
CA ILE A 67 -14.72 4.34 -8.50
C ILE A 67 -14.53 4.87 -7.08
N VAL A 68 -13.84 4.12 -6.24
CA VAL A 68 -13.55 4.51 -4.86
C VAL A 68 -12.07 4.40 -4.62
N GLN A 69 -11.52 5.46 -4.04
CA GLN A 69 -10.20 5.43 -3.46
C GLN A 69 -10.33 5.55 -1.94
N CYS A 70 -9.73 4.61 -1.24
CA CYS A 70 -9.62 4.51 0.19
C CYS A 70 -8.23 5.01 0.62
N LYS A 71 -8.17 5.91 1.59
CA LYS A 71 -6.92 6.35 2.21
C LYS A 71 -7.00 6.14 3.70
N ARG A 72 -6.41 5.05 4.19
CA ARG A 72 -6.20 4.84 5.62
C ARG A 72 -5.11 5.78 6.12
N TYR A 73 -5.52 6.91 6.70
CA TYR A 73 -4.63 8.01 7.08
C TYR A 73 -5.02 8.57 8.46
N ALA A 74 -4.04 9.07 9.22
CA ALA A 74 -4.28 9.81 10.46
C ALA A 74 -4.23 11.34 10.27
N GLY A 75 -3.58 11.82 9.19
CA GLY A 75 -3.44 13.23 8.84
C GLY A 75 -4.51 13.74 7.87
N ASN A 76 -4.17 14.79 7.11
CA ASN A 76 -5.06 15.38 6.12
C ASN A 76 -4.79 14.83 4.71
N VAL A 77 -5.85 14.58 3.94
CA VAL A 77 -5.77 14.27 2.51
C VAL A 77 -5.86 15.57 1.72
N GLY A 78 -4.81 15.87 0.95
CA GLY A 78 -4.69 17.08 0.17
C GLY A 78 -5.33 17.02 -1.22
N GLN A 79 -5.43 18.18 -1.86
CA GLN A 79 -5.98 18.35 -3.22
C GLN A 79 -5.39 17.40 -4.27
N PRO A 80 -4.07 17.08 -4.30
CA PRO A 80 -3.51 16.23 -5.33
C PRO A 80 -4.20 14.87 -5.44
N VAL A 81 -4.52 14.24 -4.30
CA VAL A 81 -5.21 12.95 -4.27
C VAL A 81 -6.60 13.04 -4.91
N VAL A 82 -7.35 14.11 -4.64
CA VAL A 82 -8.67 14.34 -5.25
C VAL A 82 -8.55 14.57 -6.76
N ARG A 83 -7.49 15.26 -7.18
CA ARG A 83 -7.21 15.52 -8.61
C ARG A 83 -6.86 14.23 -9.35
N ASP A 84 -6.02 13.39 -8.77
CA ASP A 84 -5.60 12.13 -9.39
C ASP A 84 -6.79 11.16 -9.47
N LEU A 85 -7.61 11.09 -8.41
CA LEU A 85 -8.87 10.35 -8.41
C LEU A 85 -9.84 10.83 -9.52
N TYR A 86 -9.89 12.13 -9.78
CA TYR A 86 -10.69 12.67 -10.88
C TYR A 86 -10.13 12.26 -12.25
N GLY A 87 -8.80 12.19 -12.40
CA GLY A 87 -8.14 11.64 -13.59
C GLY A 87 -8.54 10.19 -13.82
N ALA A 88 -8.45 9.36 -12.78
CA ALA A 88 -8.87 7.97 -12.81
C ALA A 88 -10.35 7.79 -13.15
N MET A 89 -11.21 8.68 -12.66
CA MET A 89 -12.63 8.68 -12.99
C MET A 89 -12.87 8.91 -14.48
N MET A 90 -12.13 9.85 -15.08
CA MET A 90 -12.22 10.13 -16.51
C MET A 90 -11.69 8.97 -17.34
N HIS A 91 -10.52 8.43 -16.99
CA HIS A 91 -9.88 7.33 -17.70
C HIS A 91 -10.73 6.05 -17.66
N THR A 92 -11.30 5.71 -16.50
CA THR A 92 -12.15 4.52 -16.32
C THR A 92 -13.60 4.70 -16.79
N ALA A 93 -13.92 5.88 -17.34
CA ALA A 93 -15.26 6.32 -17.75
C ALA A 93 -16.35 6.19 -16.67
N ALA A 94 -15.96 6.31 -15.40
CA ALA A 94 -16.88 6.28 -14.27
C ALA A 94 -17.71 7.56 -14.20
N LYS A 95 -18.95 7.45 -13.68
CA LYS A 95 -19.87 8.59 -13.57
C LYS A 95 -19.66 9.42 -12.30
N GLU A 96 -19.02 8.83 -11.31
CA GLU A 96 -18.77 9.41 -10.00
C GLU A 96 -17.52 8.75 -9.40
N ALA A 97 -16.84 9.48 -8.54
CA ALA A 97 -15.71 8.97 -7.76
C ALA A 97 -15.91 9.27 -6.28
N HIS A 98 -15.49 8.37 -5.40
CA HIS A 98 -15.55 8.57 -3.96
C HIS A 98 -14.15 8.49 -3.36
N LEU A 99 -13.76 9.51 -2.59
CA LEU A 99 -12.59 9.45 -1.72
C LEU A 99 -13.05 9.19 -0.29
N VAL A 100 -12.61 8.06 0.29
CA VAL A 100 -12.94 7.66 1.66
C VAL A 100 -11.68 7.60 2.49
N THR A 101 -11.61 8.33 3.60
CA THR A 101 -10.42 8.33 4.46
C THR A 101 -10.76 8.18 5.94
N SER A 102 -9.85 7.59 6.70
CA SER A 102 -9.88 7.64 8.18
C SER A 102 -9.23 8.91 8.76
N GLY A 103 -8.76 9.83 7.91
CA GLY A 103 -8.12 11.10 8.27
C GLY A 103 -9.07 12.28 8.13
N ARG A 104 -8.56 13.48 7.88
CA ARG A 104 -9.38 14.64 7.49
C ARG A 104 -9.12 14.97 6.02
N ILE A 105 -10.00 15.74 5.40
CA ILE A 105 -9.78 16.23 4.04
C ILE A 105 -9.44 17.72 4.12
N SER A 106 -8.44 18.16 3.36
CA SER A 106 -8.00 19.55 3.41
C SER A 106 -9.04 20.47 2.76
N ARG A 107 -9.09 21.72 3.20
CA ARG A 107 -9.98 22.72 2.60
C ARG A 107 -9.72 22.91 1.10
N GLN A 108 -8.45 22.86 0.65
CA GLN A 108 -8.14 22.95 -0.78
C GLN A 108 -8.68 21.74 -1.56
N ALA A 109 -8.66 20.55 -0.97
CA ALA A 109 -9.22 19.35 -1.57
C ALA A 109 -10.75 19.45 -1.71
N GLU A 110 -11.44 19.96 -0.70
CA GLU A 110 -12.88 20.23 -0.72
C GLU A 110 -13.25 21.28 -1.77
N GLU A 111 -12.54 22.42 -1.78
CA GLU A 111 -12.74 23.50 -2.75
C GLU A 111 -12.49 23.02 -4.18
N TRP A 112 -11.49 22.16 -4.38
CA TRP A 112 -11.23 21.58 -5.69
C TRP A 112 -12.28 20.56 -6.10
N ALA A 113 -12.78 19.73 -5.20
CA ALA A 113 -13.86 18.78 -5.48
C ALA A 113 -15.19 19.48 -5.78
N ALA A 114 -15.39 20.71 -5.30
CA ALA A 114 -16.62 21.45 -5.45
C ALA A 114 -17.09 21.51 -6.92
N GLY A 115 -18.36 21.14 -7.13
CA GLY A 115 -19.00 21.11 -8.46
C GLY A 115 -18.58 19.93 -9.36
N LYS A 116 -17.72 19.02 -8.90
CA LYS A 116 -17.34 17.79 -9.62
C LYS A 116 -18.13 16.60 -9.07
N PRO A 117 -18.31 15.52 -9.84
CA PRO A 117 -18.95 14.29 -9.36
C PRO A 117 -17.95 13.48 -8.51
N ILE A 118 -17.42 14.11 -7.46
CA ILE A 118 -16.53 13.50 -6.48
C ILE A 118 -17.17 13.64 -5.11
N LYS A 119 -17.40 12.50 -4.45
CA LYS A 119 -17.83 12.47 -3.06
C LYS A 119 -16.61 12.36 -2.15
N LEU A 120 -16.56 13.22 -1.14
CA LEU A 120 -15.53 13.22 -0.12
C LEU A 120 -16.13 12.66 1.17
N VAL A 121 -15.46 11.70 1.79
CA VAL A 121 -15.85 11.10 3.08
C VAL A 121 -14.63 11.10 3.98
N ASP A 122 -14.60 12.02 4.93
CA ASP A 122 -13.53 12.09 5.92
C ASP A 122 -13.76 11.11 7.09
N GLY A 123 -12.82 11.06 8.03
CA GLY A 123 -12.88 10.14 9.16
C GLY A 123 -14.08 10.36 10.08
N HIS A 124 -14.56 11.61 10.21
CA HIS A 124 -15.75 11.90 11.00
C HIS A 124 -17.02 11.42 10.25
N ASP A 125 -17.10 11.68 8.95
CA ASP A 125 -18.19 11.21 8.10
C ASP A 125 -18.23 9.69 8.00
N LEU A 126 -17.07 9.03 7.91
CA LEU A 126 -16.93 7.58 7.90
C LEU A 126 -17.45 6.96 9.20
N VAL A 127 -17.13 7.57 10.35
CA VAL A 127 -17.68 7.14 11.65
C VAL A 127 -19.20 7.34 11.70
N ALA A 128 -19.70 8.48 11.22
CA ALA A 128 -21.14 8.74 11.17
C ALA A 128 -21.87 7.71 10.28
N TRP A 129 -21.29 7.39 9.12
CA TRP A 129 -21.78 6.42 8.15
C TRP A 129 -21.77 4.98 8.69
N ALA A 130 -20.70 4.59 9.39
CA ALA A 130 -20.62 3.31 10.09
C ALA A 130 -21.72 3.15 11.15
N ASN A 131 -22.08 4.24 11.83
CA ASN A 131 -23.06 4.26 12.91
C ASN A 131 -24.52 4.42 12.44
N GLN A 132 -24.77 4.68 11.15
CA GLN A 132 -26.09 5.03 10.62
C GLN A 132 -27.12 3.88 10.73
N HIS A 133 -26.71 2.64 10.49
CA HIS A 133 -27.57 1.45 10.58
C HIS A 133 -28.18 1.21 11.98
N ARG A 134 -27.52 1.64 13.06
CA ARG A 134 -28.09 1.54 14.42
C ARG A 134 -29.26 2.49 14.63
N ARG A 135 -29.29 3.64 13.96
CA ARG A 135 -30.43 4.57 14.01
C ARG A 135 -31.61 4.02 13.21
N ASP A 136 -31.36 3.43 12.05
CA ASP A 136 -32.41 2.80 11.24
C ASP A 136 -32.97 1.50 11.86
N GLU A 137 -32.14 0.70 12.54
CA GLU A 137 -32.59 -0.47 13.33
C GLU A 137 -33.37 -0.06 14.58
N MET A 138 -32.94 0.99 15.29
CA MET A 138 -33.69 1.50 16.45
C MET A 138 -34.99 2.20 16.05
N GLU A 139 -35.01 2.95 14.94
CA GLU A 139 -36.24 3.57 14.41
C GLU A 139 -37.17 2.58 13.69
N SER A 140 -36.63 1.58 12.99
CA SER A 140 -37.44 0.50 12.40
C SER A 140 -37.99 -0.43 13.50
N GLY A 141 -37.21 -0.74 14.54
CA GLY A 141 -37.70 -1.39 15.75
C GLY A 141 -38.82 -0.59 16.43
N GLY A 142 -38.69 0.75 16.46
CA GLY A 142 -39.70 1.69 16.96
C GLY A 142 -40.92 1.91 16.05
N ARG A 143 -40.86 1.57 14.75
CA ARG A 143 -42.01 1.65 13.80
C ARG A 143 -42.65 0.30 13.52
N ASN A 144 -41.93 -0.80 13.72
CA ASN A 144 -42.39 -2.15 13.42
C ASN A 144 -43.47 -2.64 14.40
N TRP A 145 -43.50 -2.18 15.66
CA TRP A 145 -44.62 -2.49 16.56
C TRP A 145 -45.94 -1.86 16.10
N LEU A 146 -45.90 -0.67 15.49
CA LEU A 146 -47.08 -0.01 14.92
C LEU A 146 -47.59 -0.73 13.65
N ARG A 147 -46.66 -1.30 12.86
CA ARG A 147 -46.99 -2.18 11.71
C ARG A 147 -47.53 -3.54 12.16
N TRP A 148 -47.10 -4.08 13.31
CA TRP A 148 -47.69 -5.26 13.94
C TRP A 148 -49.10 -5.00 14.51
N LEU A 149 -49.38 -3.80 15.02
CA LEU A 149 -50.74 -3.41 15.46
C LEU A 149 -51.69 -3.21 14.27
N ILE A 150 -51.27 -2.50 13.22
CA ILE A 150 -52.09 -2.26 12.03
C ILE A 150 -52.23 -3.55 11.20
N GLY A 151 -51.13 -4.29 11.01
CA GLY A 151 -51.12 -5.58 10.31
C GLY A 151 -51.84 -6.69 11.08
N GLY A 152 -51.75 -6.71 12.41
CA GLY A 152 -52.52 -7.63 13.26
C GLY A 152 -54.02 -7.37 13.19
N SER A 153 -54.44 -6.11 13.08
CA SER A 153 -55.86 -5.73 12.90
C SER A 153 -56.40 -6.15 11.54
N VAL A 154 -55.61 -6.02 10.48
CA VAL A 154 -55.97 -6.43 9.11
C VAL A 154 -55.94 -7.95 8.94
N ALA A 155 -54.98 -8.64 9.57
CA ALA A 155 -54.91 -10.11 9.58
C ALA A 155 -56.06 -10.74 10.38
N LEU A 156 -56.48 -10.11 11.49
CA LEU A 156 -57.67 -10.54 12.24
C LEU A 156 -58.96 -10.34 11.42
N ALA A 157 -59.08 -9.23 10.69
CA ALA A 157 -60.22 -8.99 9.80
C ALA A 157 -60.25 -9.97 8.60
N LEU A 158 -59.09 -10.31 8.02
CA LEU A 158 -58.99 -11.29 6.94
C LEU A 158 -59.27 -12.73 7.40
N LEU A 159 -58.87 -13.10 8.63
CA LEU A 159 -59.20 -14.41 9.22
C LEU A 159 -60.71 -14.56 9.49
N VAL A 160 -61.38 -13.47 9.90
CA VAL A 160 -62.85 -13.46 10.04
C VAL A 160 -63.55 -13.59 8.68
N CYS A 161 -63.03 -12.95 7.63
CA CYS A 161 -63.57 -13.06 6.28
C CYS A 161 -63.33 -14.45 5.65
N VAL A 162 -62.15 -15.05 5.82
CA VAL A 162 -61.84 -16.39 5.30
C VAL A 162 -62.60 -17.47 6.06
N GLY A 163 -62.80 -17.32 7.38
CA GLY A 163 -63.65 -18.20 8.18
C GLY A 163 -65.11 -18.18 7.73
N ALA A 164 -65.67 -17.01 7.39
CA ALA A 164 -67.03 -16.89 6.87
C ALA A 164 -67.22 -17.53 5.48
N VAL A 165 -66.20 -17.45 4.62
CA VAL A 165 -66.21 -18.07 3.28
C VAL A 165 -66.02 -19.59 3.34
N ALA A 166 -65.19 -20.09 4.27
CA ALA A 166 -64.98 -21.53 4.47
C ALA A 166 -66.22 -22.24 5.03
N ILE A 167 -66.98 -21.60 5.93
CA ILE A 167 -68.25 -22.13 6.44
C ILE A 167 -69.28 -22.27 5.31
N PHE A 168 -69.34 -21.31 4.39
CA PHE A 168 -70.23 -21.38 3.23
C PHE A 168 -69.82 -22.49 2.25
N TYR A 169 -68.51 -22.66 2.00
CA TYR A 169 -67.98 -23.67 1.07
C TYR A 169 -68.21 -25.11 1.57
N TYR A 170 -68.00 -25.37 2.87
CA TYR A 170 -68.19 -26.70 3.45
C TYR A 170 -69.66 -27.14 3.53
N THR A 171 -70.61 -26.19 3.61
CA THR A 171 -72.05 -26.53 3.56
C THR A 171 -72.58 -26.83 2.15
N TRP A 172 -71.82 -26.52 1.10
CA TRP A 172 -72.26 -26.69 -0.29
C TRP A 172 -71.86 -28.03 -0.93
N GLN A 173 -70.74 -28.65 -0.53
CA GLN A 173 -70.22 -29.87 -1.18
C GLN A 173 -70.67 -31.20 -0.55
N GLY A 174 -71.77 -31.21 0.20
CA GLY A 174 -72.32 -32.41 0.84
C GLY A 174 -73.18 -33.33 -0.06
N ARG A 175 -73.00 -33.33 -1.39
CA ARG A 175 -73.75 -34.23 -2.29
C ARG A 175 -72.93 -34.62 -3.53
N ASN A 176 -72.24 -35.76 -3.48
CA ASN A 176 -72.33 -36.86 -4.46
C ASN A 176 -71.14 -37.84 -4.28
N THR A 177 -71.49 -39.08 -3.97
CA THR A 177 -70.63 -40.26 -3.88
C THR A 177 -70.42 -40.93 -5.24
N ALA A 178 -69.23 -41.50 -5.49
CA ALA A 178 -69.04 -42.79 -6.19
C ALA A 178 -67.58 -43.29 -6.07
N VAL A 179 -67.42 -44.60 -6.25
CA VAL A 179 -66.37 -45.50 -5.75
C VAL A 179 -65.24 -45.79 -6.77
N LEU A 180 -64.08 -46.23 -6.25
CA LEU A 180 -62.78 -46.60 -6.89
C LEU A 180 -62.83 -47.80 -7.89
N PRO A 181 -61.77 -48.01 -8.70
CA PRO A 181 -60.86 -49.17 -8.50
C PRO A 181 -59.35 -48.90 -8.83
N PRO A 182 -58.42 -49.89 -8.67
CA PRO A 182 -57.03 -49.64 -8.21
C PRO A 182 -55.90 -49.66 -9.28
N ALA A 183 -54.68 -49.43 -8.77
CA ALA A 183 -53.37 -49.18 -9.39
C ALA A 183 -52.81 -50.21 -10.40
N PRO A 184 -51.72 -49.84 -11.12
CA PRO A 184 -50.48 -50.62 -10.96
C PRO A 184 -49.17 -49.80 -10.88
N THR A 185 -48.16 -50.51 -10.37
CA THR A 185 -46.76 -50.18 -10.04
C THR A 185 -45.84 -50.07 -11.29
N LEU A 186 -44.57 -49.65 -11.07
CA LEU A 186 -43.29 -49.85 -11.83
C LEU A 186 -42.58 -48.51 -12.12
N ILE A 187 -41.25 -48.26 -12.04
CA ILE A 187 -40.01 -49.02 -11.84
C ILE A 187 -38.93 -48.02 -11.37
N ALA A 188 -37.96 -48.49 -10.57
CA ALA A 188 -36.74 -47.79 -10.20
C ALA A 188 -35.67 -47.79 -11.32
N ASN A 189 -34.79 -46.80 -11.39
CA ASN A 189 -33.36 -47.07 -11.41
C ASN A 189 -32.45 -45.83 -11.18
N PRO A 190 -31.22 -46.05 -10.70
CA PRO A 190 -30.34 -45.06 -10.07
C PRO A 190 -29.21 -44.60 -11.01
N SER A 191 -28.51 -43.51 -10.68
CA SER A 191 -27.03 -43.42 -10.74
C SER A 191 -26.49 -42.07 -10.27
N THR A 192 -25.80 -42.08 -9.14
CA THR A 192 -24.56 -41.32 -8.88
C THR A 192 -23.40 -42.02 -9.63
N PRO A 193 -22.27 -41.36 -9.98
CA PRO A 193 -21.19 -41.24 -8.99
C PRO A 193 -20.23 -40.02 -9.09
N THR A 194 -19.78 -39.61 -7.89
CA THR A 194 -18.39 -39.27 -7.47
C THR A 194 -17.60 -38.11 -8.07
N SER A 195 -17.17 -37.20 -7.17
CA SER A 195 -15.91 -36.43 -7.22
C SER A 195 -14.67 -37.31 -7.25
N PRO A 196 -13.51 -36.71 -7.60
CA PRO A 196 -12.29 -36.92 -6.82
C PRO A 196 -11.67 -35.61 -6.29
N SER A 197 -11.04 -35.76 -5.13
CA SER A 197 -10.33 -34.77 -4.32
C SER A 197 -8.97 -34.33 -4.87
N ALA A 198 -8.62 -33.10 -4.51
CA ALA A 198 -7.34 -32.54 -4.06
C ALA A 198 -6.00 -33.20 -4.47
N THR A 199 -5.09 -32.37 -4.98
CA THR A 199 -3.66 -32.45 -4.64
C THR A 199 -3.08 -31.03 -4.57
N THR A 200 -2.72 -30.61 -3.36
CA THR A 200 -1.94 -29.41 -3.07
C THR A 200 -0.46 -29.75 -3.27
N PRO A 201 0.33 -29.02 -4.08
CA PRO A 201 1.77 -29.22 -4.12
C PRO A 201 2.43 -28.68 -2.83
N ALA A 202 3.34 -29.47 -2.28
CA ALA A 202 4.12 -29.15 -1.09
C ALA A 202 5.13 -28.02 -1.36
N LEU A 203 5.29 -27.14 -0.36
CA LEU A 203 6.35 -26.12 -0.30
C LEU A 203 7.72 -26.81 -0.21
N ALA A 204 8.66 -26.39 -1.05
CA ALA A 204 10.06 -26.76 -0.97
C ALA A 204 10.72 -26.13 0.28
N PRO A 205 11.76 -26.75 0.87
CA PRO A 205 12.38 -26.27 2.10
C PRO A 205 13.15 -24.95 1.89
N THR A 206 12.98 -24.03 2.84
CA THR A 206 13.78 -22.81 3.03
C THR A 206 15.26 -23.17 3.12
N VAL A 207 16.07 -22.68 2.18
CA VAL A 207 17.53 -22.70 2.32
C VAL A 207 17.87 -21.65 3.36
N THR A 208 18.29 -22.09 4.54
CA THR A 208 18.87 -21.22 5.57
C THR A 208 20.17 -20.64 5.01
N LEU A 209 20.23 -19.33 4.74
CA LEU A 209 21.52 -18.67 4.65
C LEU A 209 22.27 -18.89 5.99
N PRO A 210 23.57 -19.23 5.96
CA PRO A 210 24.31 -19.56 7.15
C PRO A 210 24.54 -18.32 8.02
N GLY A 211 23.68 -18.16 9.02
CA GLY A 211 23.98 -17.43 10.24
C GLY A 211 23.85 -15.92 10.14
N SER A 212 23.26 -15.36 11.21
CA SER A 212 23.42 -13.98 11.65
C SER A 212 24.89 -13.56 11.59
N ASN A 213 25.31 -12.96 10.50
CA ASN A 213 26.64 -12.42 10.37
C ASN A 213 26.60 -10.93 10.68
N GLN A 214 26.67 -10.63 11.98
CA GLN A 214 27.52 -9.53 12.45
C GLN A 214 29.01 -9.70 12.00
N GLY A 215 29.33 -10.69 11.15
CA GLY A 215 30.66 -11.04 10.65
C GLY A 215 30.90 -10.90 9.15
N ASN A 216 29.98 -10.34 8.35
CA ASN A 216 30.22 -10.02 6.93
C ASN A 216 30.13 -8.53 6.63
N ILE A 217 30.45 -7.68 7.60
CA ILE A 217 31.05 -6.38 7.26
C ILE A 217 32.31 -6.75 6.47
N ALA A 218 32.36 -6.46 5.16
CA ALA A 218 33.55 -6.67 4.35
C ALA A 218 34.76 -6.19 5.17
N ALA A 219 35.72 -7.07 5.45
CA ALA A 219 36.76 -6.82 6.45
C ALA A 219 37.39 -5.43 6.23
N GLY A 220 37.09 -4.48 7.13
CA GLY A 220 37.56 -3.09 7.03
C GLY A 220 36.52 -2.01 6.71
N ALA A 221 35.26 -2.34 6.41
CA ALA A 221 34.22 -1.32 6.22
C ALA A 221 33.87 -0.61 7.54
N LEU A 222 33.69 0.71 7.45
CA LEU A 222 33.47 1.60 8.58
C LEU A 222 32.01 1.57 9.02
N THR A 223 31.80 1.50 10.32
CA THR A 223 30.51 1.79 10.96
C THR A 223 30.60 3.18 11.59
N THR A 224 30.38 4.21 10.78
CA THR A 224 30.48 5.62 11.17
C THR A 224 29.25 6.35 10.67
N ALA A 225 28.77 7.34 11.44
CA ALA A 225 27.75 8.27 10.95
C ALA A 225 28.36 9.37 10.07
N ASP A 226 29.65 9.65 10.23
CA ASP A 226 30.35 10.68 9.46
C ASP A 226 31.24 10.00 8.42
N ILE A 227 30.96 10.26 7.14
CA ILE A 227 31.60 9.62 6.00
C ILE A 227 32.51 10.62 5.30
N ALA A 228 33.77 10.24 5.12
CA ALA A 228 34.70 10.91 4.23
C ALA A 228 34.53 10.39 2.79
N VAL A 229 34.29 11.29 1.84
CA VAL A 229 34.09 10.94 0.44
C VAL A 229 35.26 11.49 -0.39
N PRO A 230 36.18 10.64 -0.85
CA PRO A 230 37.38 11.08 -1.55
C PRO A 230 37.06 11.59 -2.96
N ARG A 231 37.80 12.60 -3.41
CA ARG A 231 37.74 13.03 -4.80
C ARG A 231 38.34 11.96 -5.71
N LEU A 232 37.66 11.66 -6.81
CA LEU A 232 38.11 10.68 -7.79
C LEU A 232 38.88 11.40 -8.91
N PRO A 233 40.14 11.02 -9.17
CA PRO A 233 40.92 11.63 -10.25
C PRO A 233 40.41 11.20 -11.64
N VAL A 234 39.71 10.07 -11.71
CA VAL A 234 39.09 9.52 -12.91
C VAL A 234 37.70 9.03 -12.52
N PRO A 235 36.64 9.44 -13.25
CA PRO A 235 35.29 8.92 -13.05
C PRO A 235 35.23 7.40 -13.22
N PRO A 236 34.49 6.67 -12.37
CA PRO A 236 34.28 5.25 -12.55
C PRO A 236 33.46 4.96 -13.81
N THR A 237 33.67 3.78 -14.37
CA THR A 237 32.91 3.26 -15.50
C THR A 237 31.60 2.70 -14.99
N LEU A 238 30.49 3.36 -15.32
CA LEU A 238 29.15 2.92 -14.90
C LEU A 238 28.72 1.62 -15.60
N ASP A 239 29.08 0.47 -15.03
CA ASP A 239 28.81 -0.85 -15.62
C ASP A 239 28.37 -1.91 -14.60
N GLY A 240 28.31 -1.57 -13.31
CA GLY A 240 27.96 -2.45 -12.20
C GLY A 240 29.12 -3.36 -11.75
N ASN A 241 30.35 -3.15 -12.22
CA ASN A 241 31.54 -3.90 -11.82
C ASN A 241 32.38 -3.12 -10.80
N LEU A 242 32.39 -3.59 -9.57
CA LEU A 242 33.03 -2.85 -8.48
C LEU A 242 34.57 -2.97 -8.45
N SER A 243 35.19 -3.64 -9.42
CA SER A 243 36.65 -3.89 -9.41
C SER A 243 37.52 -2.63 -9.35
N GLU A 244 37.05 -1.50 -9.88
CA GLU A 244 37.80 -0.23 -9.85
C GLU A 244 37.67 0.55 -8.53
N TRP A 245 36.71 0.18 -7.69
CA TRP A 245 36.53 0.75 -6.36
C TRP A 245 37.56 0.24 -5.36
N GLY A 246 38.13 -0.95 -5.60
CA GLY A 246 39.35 -1.44 -4.94
C GLY A 246 39.28 -1.43 -3.41
N GLU A 247 40.38 -1.02 -2.76
CA GLU A 247 40.52 -0.92 -1.29
C GLU A 247 40.06 0.44 -0.74
N ARG A 248 39.22 1.19 -1.48
CA ARG A 248 38.71 2.49 -1.00
C ARG A 248 37.91 2.30 0.30
N PRO A 249 37.84 3.35 1.15
CA PRO A 249 36.99 3.32 2.34
C PRO A 249 35.57 2.94 1.96
N ALA A 250 35.05 1.92 2.65
CA ALA A 250 33.72 1.40 2.46
C ALA A 250 32.89 1.65 3.72
N VAL A 251 31.58 1.83 3.57
CA VAL A 251 30.64 2.11 4.65
C VAL A 251 29.67 0.94 4.76
N ALA A 252 29.56 0.36 5.94
CA ALA A 252 28.55 -0.66 6.22
C ALA A 252 27.25 -0.01 6.72
N ILE A 253 26.12 -0.67 6.47
CA ILE A 253 24.78 -0.17 6.87
C ILE A 253 24.10 -1.07 7.91
N PRO A 254 24.65 -1.28 9.12
CA PRO A 254 24.22 -2.38 9.99
C PRO A 254 22.91 -2.13 10.76
N PHE A 255 22.32 -0.94 10.69
CA PHE A 255 21.25 -0.55 11.61
C PHE A 255 19.87 -0.66 10.98
N VAL A 256 19.00 -1.47 11.56
CA VAL A 256 17.58 -1.49 11.21
C VAL A 256 16.92 -0.19 11.67
N THR A 257 16.33 0.55 10.72
CA THR A 257 15.65 1.83 10.98
C THR A 257 14.17 1.80 10.65
N GLU A 258 13.74 0.79 9.88
CA GLU A 258 12.34 0.50 9.62
C GLU A 258 12.12 -1.02 9.62
N ASN A 259 11.03 -1.46 10.24
CA ASN A 259 10.62 -2.86 10.30
C ASN A 259 9.08 -2.91 10.33
N ASN A 260 8.49 -3.34 9.22
CA ASN A 260 7.05 -3.38 8.99
C ASN A 260 6.53 -4.81 8.81
N GLY A 261 7.01 -5.75 9.62
CA GLY A 261 6.54 -7.14 9.60
C GLY A 261 7.62 -8.17 9.26
N TRP A 262 8.88 -7.77 9.39
CA TRP A 262 10.03 -8.66 9.27
C TRP A 262 9.96 -9.79 10.31
N ASP A 263 10.19 -11.03 9.86
CA ASP A 263 9.92 -12.26 10.60
C ASP A 263 11.10 -12.75 11.46
N GLY A 264 12.27 -12.13 11.32
CA GLY A 264 13.45 -12.41 12.11
C GLY A 264 14.67 -12.94 11.34
N THR A 265 14.59 -13.17 10.03
CA THR A 265 15.75 -13.58 9.20
C THR A 265 16.44 -12.37 8.58
N MET A 266 17.61 -11.96 9.08
CA MET A 266 18.40 -10.87 8.48
C MET A 266 19.44 -11.52 7.58
N ASP A 267 19.24 -11.41 6.28
CA ASP A 267 20.12 -11.86 5.21
C ASP A 267 20.63 -10.69 4.37
N LEU A 268 19.95 -9.54 4.40
CA LEU A 268 20.47 -8.32 3.79
C LEU A 268 21.76 -7.84 4.47
N THR A 269 22.82 -7.73 3.68
CA THR A 269 23.99 -6.91 4.01
C THR A 269 24.36 -6.04 2.82
N ALA A 270 24.77 -4.79 3.08
CA ALA A 270 25.31 -3.95 2.02
C ALA A 270 26.55 -3.19 2.47
N VAL A 271 27.44 -2.98 1.49
CA VAL A 271 28.66 -2.20 1.64
C VAL A 271 28.69 -1.15 0.54
N TRP A 272 28.84 0.10 0.96
CA TRP A 272 28.82 1.28 0.10
C TRP A 272 30.22 1.85 -0.07
N TRP A 273 30.55 2.24 -1.29
CA TRP A 273 31.67 3.10 -1.61
C TRP A 273 31.14 4.39 -2.22
N LEU A 274 31.81 5.49 -1.89
CA LEU A 274 31.47 6.82 -2.36
C LEU A 274 32.72 7.49 -2.93
N GLY A 275 32.51 8.34 -3.92
CA GLY A 275 33.54 9.23 -4.44
C GLY A 275 32.91 10.44 -5.11
N TRP A 276 33.68 11.48 -5.38
CA TRP A 276 33.14 12.66 -6.06
C TRP A 276 34.12 13.30 -7.05
N ASP A 277 33.59 14.09 -7.98
CA ASP A 277 34.35 15.07 -8.74
C ASP A 277 33.55 16.37 -8.88
N ASP A 278 34.03 17.30 -9.70
CA ASP A 278 33.39 18.61 -9.87
C ASP A 278 31.96 18.55 -10.44
N ASN A 279 31.58 17.41 -11.04
CA ASN A 279 30.30 17.23 -11.73
C ASN A 279 29.37 16.25 -11.04
N ASN A 280 29.88 15.22 -10.37
CA ASN A 280 29.07 14.14 -9.84
C ASN A 280 29.52 13.64 -8.44
N LEU A 281 28.53 13.12 -7.72
CA LEU A 281 28.69 12.14 -6.66
C LEU A 281 28.57 10.73 -7.28
N TYR A 282 29.51 9.86 -6.94
CA TYR A 282 29.58 8.49 -7.40
C TYR A 282 29.28 7.54 -6.25
N ILE A 283 28.48 6.52 -6.52
CA ILE A 283 28.05 5.49 -5.59
C ILE A 283 28.39 4.13 -6.19
N ALA A 284 28.95 3.23 -5.38
CA ALA A 284 29.02 1.81 -5.65
C ALA A 284 28.52 1.04 -4.43
N VAL A 285 27.72 0.00 -4.64
CA VAL A 285 27.18 -0.83 -3.58
C VAL A 285 27.28 -2.29 -3.95
N ASN A 286 27.79 -3.09 -3.03
CA ASN A 286 27.63 -4.54 -3.07
C ASN A 286 26.54 -4.92 -2.07
N VAL A 287 25.48 -5.58 -2.56
CA VAL A 287 24.35 -6.05 -1.78
C VAL A 287 24.36 -7.57 -1.80
N ALA A 288 24.41 -8.17 -0.62
CA ALA A 288 24.10 -9.59 -0.45
C ALA A 288 22.70 -9.73 0.14
N ASP A 289 21.90 -10.53 -0.53
CA ASP A 289 20.46 -10.68 -0.37
C ASP A 289 20.08 -12.01 -1.06
N ASP A 290 19.45 -12.94 -0.34
CA ASP A 290 19.05 -14.23 -0.91
C ASP A 290 17.87 -14.13 -1.85
N ARG A 291 17.12 -13.03 -1.82
CA ARG A 291 15.94 -12.86 -2.63
C ARG A 291 15.76 -11.43 -3.14
N HIS A 292 16.39 -11.20 -4.28
CA HIS A 292 16.11 -10.01 -5.08
C HIS A 292 14.65 -9.94 -5.60
N VAL A 293 13.86 -9.01 -5.06
CA VAL A 293 12.50 -8.62 -5.41
C VAL A 293 12.46 -7.15 -5.76
N GLN A 294 12.46 -6.87 -7.06
CA GLN A 294 12.18 -5.53 -7.56
C GLN A 294 11.09 -5.61 -8.63
N SER A 295 9.92 -5.07 -8.31
CA SER A 295 8.74 -5.10 -9.20
C SER A 295 8.09 -3.73 -9.35
N ARG A 296 8.73 -2.69 -8.80
CA ARG A 296 8.20 -1.35 -8.68
C ARG A 296 9.12 -0.40 -9.42
N GLU A 297 8.54 0.66 -9.96
CA GLU A 297 9.28 1.63 -10.75
C GLU A 297 9.07 3.05 -10.23
N THR A 298 9.98 3.94 -10.65
CA THR A 298 9.94 5.36 -10.37
C THR A 298 9.83 5.65 -8.87
N LYS A 299 8.85 6.47 -8.47
CA LYS A 299 8.63 6.85 -7.07
C LYS A 299 8.27 5.68 -6.17
N PHE A 300 7.89 4.52 -6.69
CA PHE A 300 7.53 3.36 -5.89
C PHE A 300 8.64 2.33 -5.77
N ALA A 301 9.82 2.57 -6.36
CA ALA A 301 10.96 1.66 -6.32
C ALA A 301 11.37 1.27 -4.89
N TYR A 302 11.05 2.09 -3.87
CA TYR A 302 11.31 1.82 -2.46
C TYR A 302 10.49 0.66 -1.86
N LEU A 303 9.46 0.21 -2.58
CA LEU A 303 8.63 -0.96 -2.22
C LEU A 303 9.17 -2.27 -2.84
N GLY A 304 10.44 -2.26 -3.23
CA GLY A 304 11.22 -3.44 -3.62
C GLY A 304 12.68 -3.21 -3.22
N ASP A 305 13.55 -4.17 -3.54
CA ASP A 305 14.97 -4.06 -3.17
C ASP A 305 15.62 -2.93 -3.95
N SER A 306 16.06 -1.95 -3.19
CA SER A 306 16.55 -0.69 -3.70
C SER A 306 17.45 -0.02 -2.68
N LEU A 307 18.25 0.92 -3.15
CA LEU A 307 19.01 1.80 -2.29
C LEU A 307 18.24 3.08 -2.04
N GLU A 308 18.45 3.69 -0.88
CA GLU A 308 18.04 5.05 -0.60
C GLU A 308 19.20 5.90 -0.08
N ILE A 309 19.31 7.11 -0.60
CA ILE A 309 20.22 8.13 -0.05
C ILE A 309 19.43 9.41 0.24
N GLN A 310 19.45 9.86 1.49
CA GLN A 310 19.01 11.19 1.88
C GLN A 310 20.22 12.13 1.97
N LEU A 311 20.07 13.36 1.49
CA LEU A 311 21.09 14.39 1.48
C LEU A 311 20.50 15.73 1.91
N ASP A 312 21.13 16.37 2.87
CA ASP A 312 20.88 17.76 3.29
C ASP A 312 22.03 18.61 2.70
N THR A 313 21.70 19.50 1.77
CA THR A 313 22.71 20.24 0.98
C THR A 313 23.05 21.62 1.53
N ASP A 314 22.24 22.19 2.43
CA ASP A 314 22.53 23.41 3.19
C ASP A 314 22.50 23.18 4.72
N ARG A 315 23.03 22.04 5.14
CA ARG A 315 23.11 21.63 6.56
C ARG A 315 23.70 22.70 7.49
N ALA A 316 24.59 23.55 7.01
CA ALA A 316 25.16 24.64 7.81
C ALA A 316 24.22 25.85 7.92
N GLY A 317 23.41 26.10 6.89
CA GLY A 317 22.43 27.17 6.80
C GLY A 317 21.14 26.88 7.57
N ASP A 318 20.65 25.64 7.59
CA ASP A 318 19.30 25.35 8.11
C ASP A 318 19.11 24.05 8.90
N PHE A 319 20.15 23.51 9.55
CA PHE A 319 20.10 22.32 10.42
C PHE A 319 18.86 22.25 11.34
N ALA A 320 17.83 21.54 10.90
CA ALA A 320 16.53 21.51 11.55
C ALA A 320 15.87 20.13 11.49
N ALA A 321 15.04 19.83 12.49
CA ALA A 321 14.32 18.55 12.59
C ALA A 321 13.09 18.50 11.68
N ARG A 322 13.25 18.97 10.45
CA ARG A 322 12.26 19.00 9.39
C ARG A 322 12.99 19.04 8.05
N VAL A 323 12.43 18.39 7.04
CA VAL A 323 12.96 18.54 5.69
C VAL A 323 12.64 19.92 5.11
N SER A 324 13.52 20.42 4.25
CA SER A 324 13.49 21.72 3.57
C SER A 324 13.74 21.55 2.06
N PRO A 325 13.59 22.61 1.24
CA PRO A 325 13.80 22.52 -0.21
C PRO A 325 15.21 22.11 -0.67
N ASP A 326 16.23 22.18 0.18
CA ASP A 326 17.60 21.75 -0.11
C ASP A 326 17.91 20.32 0.38
N ASP A 327 16.90 19.64 0.96
CA ASP A 327 16.95 18.22 1.26
C ASP A 327 16.46 17.38 0.08
N PHE A 328 17.21 16.33 -0.23
CA PHE A 328 16.92 15.41 -1.32
C PHE A 328 16.89 13.97 -0.81
N GLN A 329 16.04 13.16 -1.44
CA GLN A 329 16.09 11.71 -1.30
C GLN A 329 16.13 11.10 -2.69
N TYR A 330 17.07 10.19 -2.91
CA TYR A 330 17.10 9.36 -4.10
C TYR A 330 16.78 7.93 -3.73
N VAL A 331 15.82 7.34 -4.44
CA VAL A 331 15.57 5.90 -4.43
C VAL A 331 16.21 5.35 -5.70
N ILE A 332 17.13 4.39 -5.57
CA ILE A 332 17.93 3.86 -6.67
C ILE A 332 17.68 2.37 -6.79
N SER A 333 17.11 1.95 -7.90
CA SER A 333 16.70 0.58 -8.17
C SER A 333 17.71 -0.12 -9.09
N PRO A 334 18.16 -1.35 -8.78
CA PRO A 334 18.92 -2.17 -9.73
C PRO A 334 18.05 -2.70 -10.89
N GLY A 335 16.73 -2.45 -10.87
CA GLY A 335 15.78 -3.12 -11.75
C GLY A 335 15.55 -4.56 -11.29
N ASN A 336 15.01 -5.40 -12.18
CA ASN A 336 14.68 -6.80 -11.85
C ASN A 336 15.51 -7.84 -12.60
N PHE A 337 16.50 -7.39 -13.37
CA PHE A 337 17.37 -8.24 -14.22
C PHE A 337 16.63 -9.10 -15.26
N ALA A 338 15.32 -8.88 -15.46
CA ALA A 338 14.42 -9.67 -16.31
C ALA A 338 13.53 -8.81 -17.23
N GLY A 339 13.72 -7.48 -17.27
CA GLY A 339 13.01 -6.57 -18.18
C GLY A 339 12.68 -5.20 -17.59
N LEU A 340 12.70 -5.06 -16.27
CA LEU A 340 12.65 -3.76 -15.59
C LEU A 340 14.08 -3.23 -15.46
N PRO A 341 14.41 -2.07 -16.07
CA PRO A 341 15.76 -1.53 -16.05
C PRO A 341 16.13 -0.95 -14.68
N ALA A 342 17.43 -0.81 -14.44
CA ALA A 342 17.92 -0.01 -13.34
C ALA A 342 17.53 1.47 -13.54
N GLU A 343 17.15 2.15 -12.46
CA GLU A 343 16.67 3.52 -12.50
C GLU A 343 16.87 4.24 -11.16
N ALA A 344 16.59 5.54 -11.14
CA ALA A 344 16.50 6.29 -9.90
C ALA A 344 15.34 7.27 -9.95
N PHE A 345 14.75 7.54 -8.78
CA PHE A 345 13.75 8.56 -8.58
C PHE A 345 14.18 9.51 -7.48
N ARG A 346 13.95 10.81 -7.70
CA ARG A 346 14.29 11.87 -6.74
C ARG A 346 13.02 12.41 -6.09
N PHE A 347 13.04 12.46 -4.77
CA PHE A 347 12.17 13.32 -3.97
C PHE A 347 12.97 14.52 -3.47
N GLN A 348 12.27 15.61 -3.22
CA GLN A 348 12.84 16.84 -2.69
C GLN A 348 11.98 17.33 -1.53
N GLY A 349 12.60 17.77 -0.44
CA GLY A 349 11.88 18.39 0.66
C GLY A 349 11.16 19.67 0.22
N ASN A 350 10.26 20.15 1.07
CA ASN A 350 9.54 21.40 0.86
C ASN A 350 9.41 22.15 2.18
N ASP A 351 8.92 23.39 2.12
CA ASP A 351 8.74 24.24 3.30
C ASP A 351 7.69 23.71 4.31
N GLU A 352 6.96 22.65 3.96
CA GLU A 352 5.91 22.03 4.77
C GLU A 352 6.41 20.77 5.53
N ASN A 353 7.73 20.55 5.59
CA ASN A 353 8.31 19.34 6.20
C ASN A 353 7.83 18.05 5.54
N TRP A 354 7.78 18.05 4.21
CA TRP A 354 7.32 16.93 3.43
C TRP A 354 8.11 16.76 2.12
N PRO A 355 8.68 15.56 1.87
CA PRO A 355 9.27 15.26 0.57
C PRO A 355 8.19 15.16 -0.51
N VAL A 356 8.40 15.84 -1.64
CA VAL A 356 7.53 15.81 -2.82
C VAL A 356 8.22 15.15 -4.01
N ASP A 357 7.42 14.58 -4.91
CA ASP A 357 7.88 14.02 -6.18
C ASP A 357 8.67 15.09 -6.97
N ALA A 358 9.95 14.84 -7.27
CA ALA A 358 10.81 15.74 -8.03
C ALA A 358 11.38 15.03 -9.27
N PRO A 359 10.51 14.63 -10.23
CA PRO A 359 10.91 13.83 -11.38
C PRO A 359 11.88 14.55 -12.31
N GLY A 360 12.48 13.81 -13.24
CA GLY A 360 13.44 14.35 -14.21
C GLY A 360 14.87 14.43 -13.68
N THR A 361 15.24 13.53 -12.75
CA THR A 361 16.63 13.34 -12.34
C THR A 361 17.49 12.85 -13.51
N ALA A 362 18.74 13.31 -13.59
CA ALA A 362 19.75 12.85 -14.52
C ALA A 362 20.65 11.76 -13.92
N VAL A 363 20.24 11.16 -12.79
CA VAL A 363 20.94 10.03 -12.18
C VAL A 363 21.01 8.87 -13.17
N ARG A 364 22.20 8.28 -13.28
CA ARG A 364 22.45 7.11 -14.11
C ARG A 364 22.81 5.94 -13.23
N VAL A 365 22.28 4.76 -13.55
CA VAL A 365 22.42 3.55 -12.73
C VAL A 365 22.81 2.37 -13.62
N ALA A 366 23.76 1.55 -13.16
CA ALA A 366 24.07 0.25 -13.73
C ALA A 366 24.14 -0.78 -12.61
N ALA A 367 23.59 -1.97 -12.84
CA ALA A 367 23.59 -3.04 -11.85
C ALA A 367 23.87 -4.40 -12.50
N ARG A 368 24.45 -5.30 -11.73
CA ARG A 368 24.69 -6.71 -12.10
C ARG A 368 24.20 -7.62 -10.99
N GLN A 369 23.40 -8.61 -11.35
CA GLN A 369 23.05 -9.68 -10.43
C GLN A 369 24.22 -10.67 -10.30
N ASN A 370 24.38 -11.24 -9.11
CA ASN A 370 25.31 -12.33 -8.84
C ASN A 370 24.64 -13.38 -7.93
N ASP A 371 25.34 -14.48 -7.64
CA ASP A 371 24.78 -15.61 -6.88
C ASP A 371 24.46 -15.28 -5.40
N GLN A 372 24.86 -14.11 -4.91
CA GLN A 372 24.66 -13.68 -3.52
C GLN A 372 23.75 -12.45 -3.41
N GLY A 373 23.29 -11.86 -4.51
CA GLY A 373 22.55 -10.60 -4.53
C GLY A 373 22.88 -9.80 -5.79
N TYR A 374 23.35 -8.56 -5.62
CA TYR A 374 23.71 -7.70 -6.75
C TYR A 374 24.78 -6.66 -6.43
N THR A 375 25.45 -6.17 -7.46
CA THR A 375 26.28 -4.97 -7.42
C THR A 375 25.60 -3.84 -8.19
N LEU A 376 25.72 -2.62 -7.70
CA LEU A 376 25.09 -1.44 -8.28
C LEU A 376 26.08 -0.27 -8.26
N GLU A 377 26.15 0.45 -9.36
CA GLU A 377 26.82 1.74 -9.46
C GLU A 377 25.81 2.82 -9.86
N ALA A 378 25.93 4.00 -9.26
CA ALA A 378 25.10 5.14 -9.58
C ALA A 378 25.92 6.43 -9.63
N VAL A 379 25.50 7.35 -10.51
CA VAL A 379 26.09 8.67 -10.69
C VAL A 379 25.02 9.71 -10.47
N ILE A 380 25.18 10.55 -9.44
CA ILE A 380 24.28 11.66 -9.13
C ILE A 380 24.97 12.97 -9.52
N PRO A 381 24.51 13.68 -10.56
CA PRO A 381 25.07 14.98 -10.91
C PRO A 381 24.80 16.01 -9.80
N TRP A 382 25.77 16.86 -9.46
CA TRP A 382 25.55 17.92 -8.46
C TRP A 382 24.46 18.92 -8.90
N ALA A 383 24.31 19.09 -10.21
CA ALA A 383 23.25 19.88 -10.81
C ALA A 383 21.84 19.35 -10.49
N ASP A 384 21.68 18.04 -10.21
CA ASP A 384 20.40 17.48 -9.76
C ASP A 384 20.02 17.95 -8.35
N MET A 385 20.97 18.44 -7.57
CA MET A 385 20.72 19.05 -6.25
C MET A 385 20.83 20.58 -6.31
N ASN A 386 20.93 21.15 -7.51
CA ASN A 386 21.13 22.59 -7.72
C ASN A 386 22.32 23.15 -6.93
N MET A 387 23.39 22.38 -6.80
CA MET A 387 24.58 22.77 -6.03
C MET A 387 25.87 22.55 -6.83
N ALA A 388 26.95 23.16 -6.34
CA ALA A 388 28.30 22.91 -6.82
C ALA A 388 29.15 22.38 -5.65
N PRO A 389 29.91 21.30 -5.85
CA PRO A 389 30.70 20.72 -4.78
C PRO A 389 31.95 21.59 -4.49
N SER A 390 32.51 21.42 -3.29
CA SER A 390 33.85 21.92 -2.99
C SER A 390 34.52 21.03 -1.96
N ALA A 391 35.84 20.92 -2.02
CA ALA A 391 36.60 20.19 -1.01
C ALA A 391 36.39 20.82 0.38
N GLY A 392 36.12 19.99 1.38
CA GLY A 392 35.75 20.36 2.74
C GLY A 392 34.26 20.64 2.95
N MET A 393 33.44 20.59 1.91
CA MET A 393 31.98 20.72 2.03
C MET A 393 31.42 19.54 2.83
N VAL A 394 30.52 19.84 3.77
CA VAL A 394 29.86 18.85 4.64
C VAL A 394 28.36 18.89 4.38
N LEU A 395 27.81 17.78 3.93
CA LEU A 395 26.38 17.55 3.73
C LEU A 395 25.83 16.73 4.89
N GLY A 396 24.55 16.85 5.20
CA GLY A 396 23.88 15.81 5.99
C GLY A 396 23.59 14.61 5.10
N ALA A 397 23.74 13.38 5.60
CA ALA A 397 23.56 12.20 4.78
C ALA A 397 23.04 10.97 5.52
N ALA A 398 22.18 10.20 4.86
CA ALA A 398 21.74 8.88 5.29
C ALA A 398 21.71 7.91 4.10
N LEU A 399 22.63 6.95 4.08
CA LEU A 399 22.67 5.79 3.17
C LEU A 399 21.84 4.66 3.76
N SER A 400 20.98 4.05 2.96
CA SER A 400 20.08 2.99 3.39
C SER A 400 19.81 1.98 2.27
N ASN A 401 19.46 0.75 2.65
CA ASN A 401 18.99 -0.29 1.74
C ASN A 401 17.62 -0.77 2.18
N ASN A 402 16.75 -0.93 1.19
CA ASN A 402 15.46 -1.59 1.31
C ASN A 402 15.61 -3.06 1.02
N ASP A 403 14.92 -3.87 1.81
CA ASP A 403 14.82 -5.31 1.68
C ASP A 403 13.34 -5.70 1.81
N ILE A 404 12.82 -6.24 0.71
CA ILE A 404 11.44 -6.65 0.52
C ILE A 404 11.43 -8.08 -0.01
N ASP A 405 11.21 -9.03 0.87
CA ASP A 405 11.05 -10.44 0.49
C ASP A 405 9.66 -10.75 -0.08
N ASN A 406 8.63 -10.06 0.43
CA ASN A 406 7.25 -10.33 0.06
C ASN A 406 6.64 -9.14 -0.70
N PRO A 407 6.73 -9.10 -2.04
CA PRO A 407 6.21 -7.97 -2.83
C PRO A 407 4.69 -7.78 -2.73
N ALA A 408 3.97 -8.80 -2.22
CA ALA A 408 2.53 -8.73 -2.01
C ALA A 408 2.14 -7.93 -0.75
N SER A 409 3.07 -7.69 0.18
CA SER A 409 2.82 -6.85 1.37
C SER A 409 2.56 -5.39 0.97
N GLY A 410 3.21 -4.93 -0.10
CA GLY A 410 3.12 -3.54 -0.56
C GLY A 410 3.69 -2.55 0.46
N THR A 411 4.51 -3.03 1.38
CA THR A 411 5.20 -2.24 2.40
C THR A 411 6.71 -2.33 2.20
N GLN A 412 7.41 -1.31 2.66
CA GLN A 412 8.84 -1.36 2.88
C GLN A 412 9.09 -2.24 4.11
N GLU A 413 9.42 -3.51 3.89
CA GLU A 413 9.40 -4.53 4.96
C GLU A 413 10.52 -4.28 5.96
N LEU A 414 11.73 -4.08 5.45
CA LEU A 414 12.91 -3.77 6.23
C LEU A 414 13.70 -2.64 5.56
N MET A 415 14.25 -1.75 6.38
CA MET A 415 15.28 -0.83 5.92
C MET A 415 16.47 -0.80 6.87
N LEU A 416 17.65 -1.07 6.30
CA LEU A 416 18.93 -0.91 6.97
C LEU A 416 19.55 0.44 6.61
N SER A 417 20.25 1.07 7.55
CA SER A 417 20.97 2.33 7.37
C SER A 417 22.34 2.31 8.02
N HIS A 418 23.25 3.17 7.54
CA HIS A 418 24.53 3.39 8.21
C HIS A 418 24.39 4.21 9.50
N VAL A 419 23.27 4.91 9.70
CA VAL A 419 23.02 5.74 10.89
C VAL A 419 21.87 5.18 11.70
N ALA A 420 22.15 4.74 12.92
CA ALA A 420 21.15 4.15 13.81
C ALA A 420 20.01 5.11 14.21
N THR A 421 20.28 6.42 14.22
CA THR A 421 19.31 7.44 14.62
C THR A 421 18.42 7.92 13.48
N ARG A 422 18.66 7.46 12.24
CA ARG A 422 17.99 7.97 11.04
C ARG A 422 16.47 7.98 11.24
N LYS A 423 15.89 9.15 11.02
CA LYS A 423 14.47 9.38 10.83
C LYS A 423 14.27 10.01 9.47
N TRP A 424 13.28 9.50 8.74
CA TRP A 424 13.07 9.84 7.33
C TRP A 424 12.91 11.35 7.04
N ARG A 425 12.28 12.13 7.94
CA ARG A 425 11.98 13.56 7.73
C ARG A 425 12.69 14.51 8.70
N ASP A 426 13.77 14.06 9.31
CA ASP A 426 14.49 14.84 10.32
C ASP A 426 15.99 14.80 9.98
N PRO A 427 16.48 15.77 9.17
CA PRO A 427 17.89 15.89 8.81
C PRO A 427 18.86 15.90 10.00
N THR A 428 18.42 16.36 11.18
CA THR A 428 19.27 16.35 12.39
C THR A 428 19.59 14.96 12.92
N SER A 429 18.85 13.95 12.45
CA SER A 429 19.04 12.55 12.81
C SER A 429 19.99 11.80 11.87
N TRP A 430 20.36 12.44 10.75
CA TRP A 430 21.25 11.89 9.74
C TRP A 430 22.72 12.07 10.14
N GLY A 431 23.59 11.36 9.44
CA GLY A 431 25.02 11.47 9.56
C GLY A 431 25.56 12.63 8.73
N THR A 432 26.86 12.61 8.42
CA THR A 432 27.46 13.59 7.52
C THR A 432 28.22 12.93 6.38
N LEU A 433 28.32 13.66 5.27
CA LEU A 433 29.13 13.33 4.11
C LEU A 433 30.07 14.50 3.86
N THR A 434 31.37 14.30 4.06
CA THR A 434 32.41 15.32 3.87
C THR A 434 33.16 15.05 2.56
N LEU A 435 33.18 16.03 1.67
CA LEU A 435 33.90 15.96 0.39
C LEU A 435 35.40 16.20 0.62
N GLU A 436 36.21 15.16 0.56
CA GLU A 436 37.67 15.26 0.72
C GLU A 436 38.37 15.62 -0.61
N PRO A 437 39.51 16.34 -0.57
CA PRO A 437 40.18 16.88 -1.77
C PRO A 437 40.69 15.84 -2.78
#